data_AF-A0A0D3AHA4-F1
#
_entry.id   AF-A0A0D3AHA4-F1
#
_cell.length_a   1.000
_cell.length_b   1.000
_cell.length_c   1.000
_cell.angle_alpha   90.00
_cell.angle_beta   90.00
_cell.angle_gamma   90.00
#
_symmetry.space_group_name_H-M   'P 1'
#
loop_
_entity.id
_entity.type
_entity.pdbx_description
1 polymer ?
#
loop_
_entity_poly.entity_id
_entity_poly.type
_entity_poly.pdbx_seq_one_letter_code
_entity_poly.pdbx_strand_id
1 'polypeptide(L)' 'MFSGKRPTDEMFGGDFTLRSSIRSALPEQVLDVADDLILHNGLRIGFPVAECLTKVLEVGLGCS' A
#
# COMPACT_ATOMS: atom_id res chain seq x y z
N MET A 1 0.10 -8.18 5.54
CA MET A 1 -0.55 -6.85 5.45
C MET A 1 0.05 -6.15 4.24
N PHE A 2 -0.71 -5.39 3.45
CA PHE A 2 -0.20 -4.84 2.17
C PHE A 2 0.93 -3.83 2.33
N SER A 3 0.89 -3.02 3.39
CA SER A 3 1.92 -2.02 3.71
C SER A 3 2.86 -2.45 4.84
N GLY A 4 2.61 -3.60 5.47
CA GLY A 4 3.30 -4.01 6.70
C GLY A 4 3.01 -3.16 7.94
N LYS A 5 2.21 -2.09 7.82
CA LYS A 5 1.92 -1.14 8.91
C LYS A 5 0.46 -1.13 9.32
N ARG A 6 0.20 -1.16 10.63
CA ARG A 6 -1.15 -1.03 11.18
C ARG A 6 -1.57 0.44 11.15
N PRO A 7 -2.87 0.75 10.98
CA PRO A 7 -3.38 2.13 11.08
C PRO A 7 -3.04 2.83 12.41
N THR A 8 -2.77 2.06 13.46
CA THR A 8 -2.46 2.52 14.82
C THR A 8 -0.96 2.52 15.15
N ASP A 9 -0.08 2.22 14.19
CA ASP A 9 1.36 2.31 14.43
C ASP A 9 1.76 3.77 14.67
N GLU A 10 2.74 4.01 15.56
CA GLU A 10 3.13 5.36 16.04
C GLU A 10 3.49 6.36 14.94
N MET A 11 3.92 5.89 13.77
CA MET A 11 4.22 6.75 12.62
C MET A 11 2.99 7.46 12.07
N PHE A 12 1.79 6.95 12.36
CA PHE A 12 0.53 7.54 11.97
C PHE A 12 -0.04 8.32 13.15
N GLY A 13 -0.14 9.63 13.00
CA GLY A 13 -0.58 10.55 14.04
C GLY A 13 -0.97 11.91 13.46
N GLY A 14 -1.85 12.62 14.18
CA GLY A 14 -2.41 13.88 13.70
C GLY A 14 -3.10 13.70 12.33
N ASP A 15 -2.70 14.51 11.36
CA ASP A 15 -3.27 14.48 10.01
C ASP A 15 -2.64 13.41 9.10
N PHE A 16 -1.56 12.76 9.53
CA PHE A 16 -0.89 11.72 8.76
C PHE A 16 -1.39 10.33 9.16
N THR A 17 -2.10 9.69 8.24
CA THR A 17 -2.75 8.38 8.45
C THR A 17 -2.35 7.39 7.37
N LEU A 18 -2.47 6.09 7.65
CA LEU A 18 -2.28 5.03 6.65
C LEU A 18 -3.13 5.28 5.40
N ARG A 19 -4.37 5.75 5.57
CA ARG A 19 -5.26 6.11 4.47
C ARG A 19 -4.67 7.24 3.61
N SER A 20 -4.18 8.32 4.25
CA SER A 20 -3.56 9.42 3.52
C SER A 20 -2.29 9.01 2.80
N SER A 21 -1.47 8.12 3.40
CA SER A 21 -0.27 7.58 2.77
C SER A 21 -0.61 6.76 1.52
N ILE A 22 -1.57 5.84 1.62
CA ILE A 22 -2.02 5.04 0.47
C ILE A 22 -2.60 5.94 -0.62
N ARG A 23 -3.45 6.92 -0.26
CA ARG A 23 -4.06 7.85 -1.21
C ARG A 23 -3.03 8.67 -1.99
N SER A 24 -1.97 9.12 -1.33
CA SER A 24 -0.90 9.89 -1.97
C SER A 24 0.02 9.03 -2.86
N ALA A 25 0.07 7.72 -2.61
CA ALA A 25 0.92 6.80 -3.34
C ALA A 25 0.27 6.22 -4.61
N LEU A 26 -1.06 6.29 -4.74
CA LEU A 26 -1.75 5.70 -5.88
C LEU A 26 -1.88 6.66 -7.08
N PRO A 27 -1.83 6.13 -8.32
CA PRO A 27 -1.36 4.77 -8.68
C PRO A 27 0.17 4.66 -8.84
N GLU A 28 0.90 5.77 -9.03
CA GLU A 28 2.27 5.75 -9.56
C GLU A 28 3.33 5.26 -8.57
N GLN A 29 3.09 5.43 -7.27
CA GLN A 29 4.03 5.16 -6.17
C GLN A 29 3.53 4.01 -5.27
N VAL A 30 2.67 3.13 -5.80
CA VAL A 30 2.02 2.06 -5.01
C VAL A 30 3.01 1.08 -4.39
N LEU A 31 4.18 0.90 -5.00
CA LEU A 31 5.24 0.03 -4.48
C LEU A 31 5.94 0.64 -3.26
N ASP A 32 5.96 1.97 -3.13
CA ASP A 32 6.64 2.67 -2.04
C ASP A 32 5.92 2.53 -0.70
N VAL A 33 4.62 2.19 -0.75
CA VAL A 33 3.78 1.94 0.43
C VAL A 33 3.54 0.44 0.65
N ALA A 34 4.13 -0.43 -0.18
CA ALA A 34 3.99 -1.87 -0.06
C ALA A 34 4.98 -2.43 0.97
N ASP A 35 4.61 -3.55 1.59
CA ASP A 35 5.47 -4.32 2.47
C ASP A 35 6.62 -4.95 1.67
N ASP A 36 7.85 -4.87 2.18
CA ASP A 36 9.03 -5.46 1.54
C ASP A 36 8.86 -6.96 1.27
N LEU A 37 8.17 -7.71 2.12
CA LEU A 37 7.90 -9.13 1.90
C LEU A 37 7.01 -9.36 0.68
N ILE A 38 6.10 -8.43 0.37
CA ILE A 38 5.26 -8.48 -0.83
C ILE A 38 6.11 -8.17 -2.06
N LEU A 39 7.03 -7.21 -1.98
CA LEU A 39 7.95 -6.92 -3.07
C LEU A 39 8.87 -8.12 -3.32
N HIS A 40 9.49 -8.68 -2.28
CA HIS A 40 10.38 -9.83 -2.39
C HIS A 40 9.68 -11.10 -2.93
N ASN A 41 8.44 -11.39 -2.51
CA ASN A 41 7.72 -12.57 -2.98
C ASN A 41 6.93 -12.35 -4.29
N GLY A 42 6.54 -11.10 -4.56
CA GLY A 42 5.64 -10.71 -5.63
C GLY A 42 6.36 -10.31 -6.92
N LEU A 43 7.65 -9.96 -6.88
CA LEU A 43 8.48 -9.65 -8.06
C LEU A 43 8.86 -10.90 -8.86
N ARG A 44 7.86 -11.70 -9.22
CA ARG A 44 8.00 -12.78 -10.20
C ARG A 44 8.02 -12.17 -11.59
N ILE A 45 8.91 -12.65 -12.46
CA ILE A 45 9.00 -12.18 -13.84
C ILE A 45 7.63 -12.29 -14.52
N GLY A 46 7.13 -11.16 -15.03
CA GLY A 46 5.84 -11.07 -15.71
C GLY A 46 4.61 -10.91 -14.80
N PHE A 47 4.76 -10.88 -13.48
CA PHE A 47 3.65 -10.62 -12.57
C PHE A 47 3.45 -9.11 -12.33
N PRO A 48 2.24 -8.56 -12.59
CA PRO A 48 1.99 -7.12 -12.49
C PRO A 48 1.67 -6.70 -11.05
N VAL A 49 2.64 -6.84 -10.13
CA VAL A 49 2.45 -6.59 -8.69
C VAL A 49 1.90 -5.19 -8.40
N ALA A 50 2.38 -4.16 -9.11
CA ALA A 50 1.91 -2.78 -8.95
C ALA A 50 0.42 -2.63 -9.30
N GLU A 51 -0.04 -3.27 -10.38
CA GLU A 51 -1.44 -3.23 -10.80
C GLU A 51 -2.35 -3.95 -9.80
N CYS A 52 -1.92 -5.13 -9.32
CA CYS A 52 -2.66 -5.86 -8.28
C CYS A 52 -2.79 -5.04 -6.98
N LEU A 53 -1.68 -4.44 -6.52
CA LEU A 53 -1.69 -3.59 -5.33
C LEU A 53 -2.59 -2.38 -5.51
N THR A 54 -2.53 -1.73 -6.68
CA THR A 54 -3.39 -0.59 -7.01
C THR A 54 -4.85 -0.97 -6.85
N LYS A 55 -5.30 -2.06 -7.46
CA LYS A 55 -6.70 -2.50 -7.39
C LYS A 55 -7.16 -2.81 -5.97
N VAL A 56 -6.33 -3.49 -5.17
CA VAL A 56 -6.71 -3.85 -3.79
C VAL A 56 -6.76 -2.61 -2.90
N LEU A 57 -5.80 -1.69 -3.06
CA LEU A 57 -5.74 -0.47 -2.27
C LEU A 57 -6.86 0.52 -2.64
N GLU A 58 -7.26 0.61 -3.91
CA GLU A 58 -8.43 1.36 -4.36
C GLU A 58 -9.71 0.88 -3.64
N VAL A 59 -9.93 -0.43 -3.55
CA VAL A 59 -11.06 -1.01 -2.81
C VAL A 59 -10.97 -0.66 -1.32
N GLY A 60 -9.79 -0.83 -0.71
CA GLY A 60 -9.57 -0.50 0.70
C GLY A 60 -9.85 0.96 1.02
N LEU A 61 -9.40 1.89 0.16
CA LEU A 61 -9.68 3.32 0.30
C LEU A 61 -11.16 3.67 0.19
N GLY A 62 -11.91 2.95 -0.64
CA GLY A 62 -13.36 3.12 -0.78
C GLY A 62 -14.17 2.64 0.43
N CYS A 63 -13.60 1.73 1.24
CA CYS A 63 -14.27 1.16 2.41
C CYS A 63 -13.79 1.72 3.75
N SER A 64 -12.68 2.46 3.79
CA SER A 64 -12.16 3.14 4.98
C SER A 64 -12.82 4.49 5.24
#